data_AF-A0A842RAN8-F1
#
_entry.id   AF-A0A842RAN8-F1
#
_cell.length_a   1.000
_cell.length_b   1.000
_cell.length_c   1.000
_cell.angle_alpha   90.00
_cell.angle_beta   90.00
_cell.angle_gamma   90.00
#
_symmetry.space_group_name_H-M   'P 1'
#
loop_
_entity.id
_entity.type
_entity.pdbx_description
1 polymer ?
#
loop_
_entity_poly.entity_id
_entity_poly.type
_entity_poly.pdbx_seq_one_letter_code
_entity_poly.pdbx_strand_id
1 'polypeptide(L)'
;MVNENEFDFNKFIQTSPDITLENPPEALFAKGNKGAVDLYGALSIVAMRKPDELVVFDPIEERQMQGIYDDTTGKDPQIEDLRFIKGKMDNEDPEILKSRIIRILNYIEKKKFFLHGTLELEANAFESSLFVDVKKDIINKLEGVHRKFRDGKTFPKLEKGGILKKHVKIRFIGRAIGRLWPRQDAGTGRDFLVNLNEVRGFASGIVVVEDDVAEFVILTDTVISKGNDIDWIVMRQLLKDFQEGTKTPICWFKWQFGLDALFSIWGFENIKEDMEIKQLVKSYNERISETIMEYYKDAKVVGTEEQVDFNTLPEKDKELVMKDLMETMDTLTAMLDDQDSEKSGGE
;
A
#
# COMPACT_ATOMS: atom_id res chain seq x y z
N MET A 1 35.38 -4.88 -17.84
CA MET A 1 35.14 -4.52 -16.43
C MET A 1 34.74 -3.06 -16.41
N VAL A 2 33.45 -2.79 -16.22
CA VAL A 2 32.95 -1.42 -16.06
C VAL A 2 33.16 -1.05 -14.59
N ASN A 3 33.81 0.08 -14.34
CA ASN A 3 34.03 0.60 -12.99
C ASN A 3 32.68 0.82 -12.30
N GLU A 4 32.42 0.10 -11.20
CA GLU A 4 31.23 0.27 -10.33
C GLU A 4 31.34 1.50 -9.40
N ASN A 5 32.11 2.52 -9.78
CA ASN A 5 32.21 3.77 -9.02
C ASN A 5 31.19 4.79 -9.53
N GLU A 6 30.27 5.16 -8.63
CA GLU A 6 29.33 6.29 -8.71
C GLU A 6 28.12 6.16 -9.65
N PHE A 7 27.41 5.03 -9.61
CA PHE A 7 25.98 5.10 -9.93
C PHE A 7 25.25 5.64 -8.69
N ASP A 8 24.84 6.91 -8.74
CA ASP A 8 24.06 7.55 -7.69
C ASP A 8 22.62 6.99 -7.71
N PHE A 9 22.44 5.85 -7.06
CA PHE A 9 21.16 5.14 -6.96
C PHE A 9 20.05 6.01 -6.36
N ASN A 10 20.39 7.03 -5.57
CA ASN A 10 19.44 7.97 -4.98
C ASN A 10 18.69 8.78 -6.03
N LYS A 11 19.19 8.91 -7.26
CA LYS A 11 18.47 9.58 -8.35
C LYS A 11 17.23 8.82 -8.83
N PHE A 12 17.14 7.53 -8.54
CA PHE A 12 16.05 6.67 -9.02
C PHE A 12 15.04 6.33 -7.94
N ILE A 13 15.44 6.40 -6.67
CA ILE A 13 14.60 6.09 -5.51
C ILE A 13 13.93 7.39 -5.06
N GLN A 14 12.61 7.39 -5.05
CA GLN A 14 11.79 8.49 -4.58
C GLN A 14 11.35 8.22 -3.13
N THR A 15 11.14 9.31 -2.39
CA THR A 15 10.63 9.27 -1.03
C THR A 15 9.37 10.10 -0.97
N SER A 16 8.29 9.56 -0.39
CA SER A 16 7.08 10.33 -0.14
C SER A 16 7.32 11.36 0.96
N PRO A 17 6.45 12.37 1.11
CA PRO A 17 6.36 13.14 2.33
C PRO A 17 6.15 12.25 3.57
N ASP A 18 6.41 12.82 4.76
CA ASP A 18 5.94 12.28 6.03
C ASP A 18 4.41 12.20 6.00
N ILE A 19 3.87 11.03 6.33
CA ILE A 19 2.44 10.76 6.43
C ILE A 19 2.13 10.36 7.87
N THR A 20 1.05 10.90 8.42
CA THR A 20 0.54 10.49 9.73
C THR A 20 -0.28 9.23 9.57
N LEU A 21 0.13 8.13 10.22
CA LEU A 21 -0.65 6.90 10.31
C LEU A 21 -1.33 6.84 11.69
N GLU A 22 -2.63 7.14 11.75
CA GLU A 22 -3.45 6.99 12.95
C GLU A 22 -3.79 5.51 13.18
N ASN A 23 -3.72 5.09 14.45
CA ASN A 23 -3.99 3.73 14.94
C ASN A 23 -3.12 2.64 14.27
N PRO A 24 -1.80 2.80 14.26
CA PRO A 24 -0.90 1.84 13.61
C PRO A 24 -1.09 0.42 14.17
N PRO A 25 -1.08 -0.64 13.32
CA PRO A 25 -1.13 -2.01 13.79
C PRO A 25 0.06 -2.35 14.69
N GLU A 26 -0.17 -3.25 15.65
CA GLU A 26 0.88 -3.66 16.62
C GLU A 26 2.09 -4.33 15.96
N ALA A 27 1.91 -4.91 14.78
CA ALA A 27 2.98 -5.50 13.98
C ALA A 27 4.13 -4.53 13.65
N LEU A 28 3.88 -3.21 13.62
CA LEU A 28 4.93 -2.17 13.44
C LEU A 28 5.84 -2.02 14.67
N PHE A 29 5.47 -2.63 15.79
CA PHE A 29 6.19 -2.54 17.06
C PHE A 29 6.59 -3.92 17.60
N ALA A 30 6.68 -4.92 16.72
CA ALA A 30 7.08 -6.27 17.07
C ALA A 30 8.48 -6.27 17.72
N LYS A 31 8.57 -6.74 18.97
CA LYS A 31 9.81 -6.67 19.74
C LYS A 31 10.51 -8.01 19.77
N GLY A 32 11.82 -7.98 19.94
CA GLY A 32 12.57 -9.17 20.30
C GLY A 32 13.55 -8.87 21.42
N ASN A 33 14.10 -9.92 21.99
CA ASN A 33 15.28 -9.92 22.83
C ASN A 33 16.04 -11.23 22.55
N LYS A 34 17.10 -11.51 23.31
CA LYS A 34 17.88 -12.74 23.15
C LYS A 34 17.07 -14.03 23.29
N GLY A 35 16.09 -14.07 24.20
CA GLY A 35 15.32 -15.28 24.50
C GLY A 35 14.02 -15.43 23.70
N ALA A 36 13.48 -14.36 23.12
CA ALA A 36 12.24 -14.43 22.35
C ALA A 36 12.06 -13.30 21.32
N VAL A 37 11.27 -13.56 20.29
CA VAL A 37 10.79 -12.57 19.32
C VAL A 37 9.28 -12.61 19.24
N ASP A 38 8.65 -11.45 19.18
CA ASP A 38 7.24 -11.35 18.90
C ASP A 38 6.99 -11.57 17.41
N LEU A 39 6.05 -12.45 17.11
CA LEU A 39 5.57 -12.73 15.77
C LEU A 39 4.17 -12.14 15.62
N TYR A 40 4.00 -11.20 14.69
CA TYR A 40 2.71 -10.55 14.47
C TYR A 40 2.27 -10.62 13.01
N GLY A 41 1.00 -10.91 12.79
CA GLY A 41 0.32 -10.73 11.51
C GLY A 41 -0.89 -9.82 11.70
N ALA A 42 -1.12 -8.85 10.82
CA ALA A 42 -2.30 -8.00 10.88
C ALA A 42 -2.77 -7.57 9.49
N LEU A 43 -4.05 -7.77 9.19
CA LEU A 43 -4.71 -7.26 7.98
C LEU A 43 -5.75 -6.20 8.38
N SER A 44 -5.56 -4.96 7.94
CA SER A 44 -6.40 -3.83 8.28
C SER A 44 -6.90 -3.10 7.04
N ILE A 45 -8.11 -2.53 7.11
CA ILE A 45 -8.56 -1.55 6.11
C ILE A 45 -7.92 -0.21 6.45
N VAL A 46 -7.46 0.50 5.42
CA VAL A 46 -6.91 1.85 5.55
C VAL A 46 -7.75 2.82 4.72
N ALA A 47 -8.12 3.92 5.35
CA ALA A 47 -8.71 5.05 4.67
C ALA A 47 -7.87 6.30 4.93
N MET A 48 -8.12 7.34 4.15
CA MET A 48 -7.45 8.60 4.28
C MET A 48 -8.43 9.67 4.69
N ARG A 49 -7.99 10.50 5.63
CA ARG A 49 -8.69 11.73 5.99
C ARG A 49 -8.22 12.90 5.12
N LYS A 50 -6.91 12.95 4.83
CA LYS A 50 -6.23 14.01 4.08
C LYS A 50 -5.03 13.43 3.31
N PRO A 51 -4.43 14.20 2.38
CA PRO A 51 -3.22 13.82 1.66
C PRO A 51 -1.96 13.55 2.47
N ASP A 52 -2.01 13.69 3.79
CA ASP A 52 -0.92 13.43 4.72
C ASP A 52 -1.39 12.67 5.97
N GLU A 53 -2.61 12.12 5.94
CA GLU A 53 -3.26 11.55 7.12
C GLU A 53 -4.07 10.29 6.78
N LEU A 54 -3.50 9.15 7.14
CA LEU A 54 -4.09 7.82 7.03
C LEU A 54 -4.71 7.39 8.36
N VAL A 55 -5.83 6.70 8.27
CA VAL A 55 -6.55 6.11 9.40
C VAL A 55 -6.64 4.61 9.17
N VAL A 56 -6.03 3.86 10.07
CA VAL A 56 -6.13 2.40 10.08
C VAL A 56 -7.32 2.00 10.95
N PHE A 57 -8.20 1.18 10.40
CA PHE A 57 -9.27 0.55 11.16
C PHE A 57 -8.74 -0.69 11.87
N ASP A 58 -9.32 -1.01 13.02
CA ASP A 58 -8.98 -2.21 13.78
C ASP A 58 -8.89 -3.46 12.88
N PRO A 59 -7.86 -4.31 13.01
CA PRO A 59 -7.60 -5.40 12.08
C PRO A 59 -8.80 -6.34 11.90
N ILE A 60 -9.02 -6.79 10.67
CA ILE A 60 -9.98 -7.86 10.33
C ILE A 60 -9.36 -9.20 10.70
N GLU A 61 -8.07 -9.34 10.46
CA GLU A 61 -7.24 -10.46 10.89
C GLU A 61 -6.11 -9.94 11.78
N GLU A 62 -5.88 -10.61 12.90
CA GLU A 62 -4.75 -10.35 13.79
C GLU A 62 -4.25 -11.67 14.37
N ARG A 63 -2.95 -11.88 14.31
CA ARG A 63 -2.25 -13.00 14.93
C ARG A 63 -1.10 -12.46 15.74
N GLN A 64 -0.98 -12.92 16.97
CA GLN A 64 0.19 -12.66 17.80
C GLN A 64 0.67 -13.97 18.42
N MET A 65 1.92 -14.28 18.16
CA MET A 65 2.66 -15.35 18.79
C MET A 65 3.98 -14.79 19.31
N GLN A 66 4.68 -15.57 20.11
CA GLN A 66 6.05 -15.30 20.52
C GLN A 66 6.88 -16.52 20.21
N GLY A 67 7.89 -16.35 19.35
CA GLY A 67 8.90 -17.36 19.08
C GLY A 67 9.95 -17.33 20.17
N ILE A 68 10.19 -18.48 20.80
CA ILE A 68 11.19 -18.64 21.86
C ILE A 68 12.46 -19.21 21.23
N TYR A 69 13.59 -18.60 21.53
CA TYR A 69 14.90 -19.01 21.02
C TYR A 69 15.52 -20.12 21.86
N ASP A 70 16.26 -20.99 21.18
CA ASP A 70 17.19 -21.90 21.85
C ASP A 70 18.43 -21.15 22.38
N ASP A 71 18.53 -21.04 23.69
CA ASP A 71 19.72 -20.50 24.36
C ASP A 71 20.79 -21.58 24.65
N THR A 72 20.53 -22.86 24.34
CA THR A 72 21.37 -23.99 24.81
C THR A 72 22.51 -24.38 23.87
N THR A 73 22.41 -24.11 22.55
CA THR A 73 23.36 -24.67 21.57
C THR A 73 24.53 -23.76 21.19
N GLY A 74 24.54 -22.48 21.59
CA GLY A 74 25.59 -21.52 21.21
C GLY A 74 25.73 -21.29 19.70
N LYS A 75 24.75 -21.75 18.91
CA LYS A 75 24.63 -21.54 17.46
C LYS A 75 23.77 -20.30 17.18
N ASP A 76 23.62 -19.94 15.90
CA ASP A 76 22.67 -18.91 15.49
C ASP A 76 21.27 -19.24 16.07
N PRO A 77 20.66 -18.33 16.85
CA PRO A 77 19.43 -18.62 17.59
C PRO A 77 18.29 -18.94 16.61
N GLN A 78 17.70 -20.12 16.74
CA GLN A 78 16.54 -20.60 15.98
C GLN A 78 15.30 -20.60 16.89
N ILE A 79 14.13 -20.30 16.32
CA ILE A 79 12.86 -20.41 17.04
C ILE A 79 12.58 -21.90 17.24
N GLU A 80 12.54 -22.36 18.49
CA GLU A 80 12.26 -23.76 18.83
C GLU A 80 10.84 -23.97 19.33
N ASP A 81 10.23 -22.95 19.92
CA ASP A 81 8.86 -23.01 20.45
C ASP A 81 8.07 -21.76 20.06
N LEU A 82 6.76 -21.95 19.91
CA LEU A 82 5.81 -20.91 19.55
C LEU A 82 4.74 -20.79 20.64
N ARG A 83 4.76 -19.67 21.35
CA ARG A 83 3.73 -19.35 22.33
C ARG A 83 2.65 -18.49 21.70
N PHE A 84 1.44 -19.02 21.58
CA PHE A 84 0.29 -18.23 21.17
C PHE A 84 -0.09 -17.19 22.24
N ILE A 85 -0.36 -15.95 21.81
CA ILE A 85 -0.78 -14.85 22.70
C ILE A 85 -2.21 -14.43 22.41
N LYS A 86 -2.52 -14.06 21.16
CA LYS A 86 -3.87 -13.66 20.73
C LYS A 86 -4.09 -13.96 19.25
N GLY A 87 -5.35 -14.10 18.90
CA GLY A 87 -5.81 -14.30 17.52
C GLY A 87 -7.22 -13.77 17.34
N LYS A 88 -7.45 -13.09 16.23
CA LYS A 88 -8.75 -12.58 15.80
C LYS A 88 -8.86 -12.80 14.29
N MET A 89 -9.90 -13.49 13.86
CA MET A 89 -10.11 -13.86 12.47
C MET A 89 -11.57 -13.56 12.10
N ASP A 90 -11.90 -12.28 11.88
CA ASP A 90 -13.27 -11.90 11.51
C ASP A 90 -13.67 -12.53 10.15
N ASN A 91 -12.68 -12.82 9.31
CA ASN A 91 -12.80 -13.42 7.98
C ASN A 91 -13.27 -14.89 8.00
N GLU A 92 -13.14 -15.61 9.12
CA GLU A 92 -13.61 -16.99 9.30
C GLU A 92 -15.13 -17.10 9.49
N ASP A 93 -15.79 -16.02 9.91
CA ASP A 93 -17.24 -15.96 10.08
C ASP A 93 -17.84 -14.88 9.15
N PRO A 94 -18.59 -15.27 8.10
CA PRO A 94 -19.18 -14.32 7.16
C PRO A 94 -20.07 -13.25 7.81
N GLU A 95 -20.78 -13.55 8.90
CA GLU A 95 -21.65 -12.57 9.56
C GLU A 95 -20.85 -11.52 10.33
N ILE A 96 -19.75 -11.96 10.99
CA ILE A 96 -18.82 -11.05 11.67
C ILE A 96 -18.11 -10.18 10.63
N LEU A 97 -17.57 -10.77 9.56
CA LEU A 97 -16.93 -10.05 8.46
C LEU A 97 -17.88 -9.02 7.84
N LYS A 98 -19.11 -9.44 7.50
CA LYS A 98 -20.14 -8.55 6.93
C LYS A 98 -20.40 -7.35 7.84
N SER A 99 -20.69 -7.59 9.12
CA SER A 99 -20.94 -6.53 10.11
C SER A 99 -19.74 -5.58 10.22
N ARG A 100 -18.51 -6.13 10.20
CA ARG A 100 -17.27 -5.36 10.25
C ARG A 100 -17.10 -4.46 9.04
N ILE A 101 -17.27 -4.99 7.84
CA ILE A 101 -17.15 -4.25 6.57
C ILE A 101 -18.22 -3.16 6.50
N ILE A 102 -19.49 -3.48 6.77
CA ILE A 102 -20.59 -2.51 6.76
C ILE A 102 -20.29 -1.35 7.72
N ARG A 103 -19.83 -1.64 8.93
CA ARG A 103 -19.48 -0.60 9.92
C ARG A 103 -18.35 0.31 9.43
N ILE A 104 -17.32 -0.27 8.82
CA ILE A 104 -16.17 0.48 8.29
C ILE A 104 -16.60 1.35 7.11
N LEU A 105 -17.31 0.79 6.13
CA LEU A 105 -17.79 1.52 4.96
C LEU A 105 -18.76 2.65 5.35
N ASN A 106 -19.69 2.40 6.27
CA ASN A 106 -20.57 3.43 6.82
C ASN A 106 -19.78 4.57 7.48
N TYR A 107 -18.72 4.25 8.22
CA TYR A 107 -17.88 5.26 8.85
C TYR A 107 -17.11 6.08 7.81
N ILE A 108 -16.53 5.43 6.80
CA ILE A 108 -15.85 6.08 5.67
C ILE A 108 -16.81 7.04 4.97
N GLU A 109 -18.02 6.60 4.64
CA GLU A 109 -19.03 7.43 3.98
C GLU A 109 -19.50 8.60 4.85
N LYS A 110 -19.83 8.34 6.11
CA LYS A 110 -20.28 9.36 7.06
C LYS A 110 -19.21 10.43 7.30
N LYS A 111 -17.94 10.04 7.31
CA LYS A 111 -16.80 10.95 7.52
C LYS A 111 -16.22 11.52 6.22
N LYS A 112 -16.75 11.10 5.06
CA LYS A 112 -16.27 11.49 3.73
C LYS A 112 -14.77 11.18 3.54
N PHE A 113 -14.32 10.07 4.12
CA PHE A 113 -12.95 9.58 3.94
C PHE A 113 -12.82 8.91 2.57
N PHE A 114 -11.58 8.77 2.12
CA PHE A 114 -11.25 8.05 0.89
C PHE A 114 -10.71 6.68 1.27
N LEU A 115 -11.31 5.62 0.73
CA LEU A 115 -10.77 4.27 0.94
C LEU A 115 -9.43 4.18 0.21
N HIS A 116 -8.37 3.89 0.95
CA HIS A 116 -7.04 3.73 0.39
C HIS A 116 -6.79 2.26 0.00
N GLY A 117 -7.35 1.32 0.76
CA GLY A 117 -7.33 -0.11 0.49
C GLY A 117 -7.07 -0.92 1.74
N THR A 118 -6.22 -1.95 1.66
CA THR A 118 -5.86 -2.81 2.78
C THR A 118 -4.35 -2.80 3.03
N LEU A 119 -3.97 -2.86 4.31
CA LEU A 119 -2.60 -2.98 4.78
C LEU A 119 -2.44 -4.31 5.52
N GLU A 120 -1.59 -5.16 4.99
CA GLU A 120 -1.14 -6.40 5.61
C GLU A 120 0.30 -6.23 6.12
N LEU A 121 0.54 -6.58 7.37
CA LEU A 121 1.85 -6.53 8.02
C LEU A 121 2.18 -7.89 8.62
N GLU A 122 3.39 -8.38 8.36
CA GLU A 122 3.87 -9.68 8.83
C GLU A 122 5.27 -9.52 9.45
N ALA A 123 5.31 -9.45 10.77
CA ALA A 123 6.51 -9.46 11.59
C ALA A 123 6.83 -10.90 12.00
N ASN A 124 7.35 -11.70 11.08
CA ASN A 124 7.65 -13.12 11.30
C ASN A 124 9.15 -13.38 11.50
N ALA A 125 9.85 -12.43 12.11
CA ALA A 125 11.32 -12.46 12.23
C ALA A 125 12.08 -12.53 10.88
N PHE A 126 11.40 -12.27 9.76
CA PHE A 126 11.90 -12.40 8.39
C PHE A 126 12.18 -13.84 7.93
N GLU A 127 11.68 -14.88 8.63
CA GLU A 127 11.90 -16.29 8.25
C GLU A 127 11.42 -16.62 6.82
N SER A 128 10.37 -15.94 6.38
CA SER A 128 9.87 -15.99 5.00
C SER A 128 9.16 -14.69 4.65
N SER A 129 8.98 -14.43 3.36
CA SER A 129 8.11 -13.37 2.87
C SER A 129 6.88 -14.04 2.23
N LEU A 130 5.68 -13.63 2.64
CA LEU A 130 4.42 -14.11 2.05
C LEU A 130 4.02 -13.34 0.79
N PHE A 131 4.70 -12.23 0.50
CA PHE A 131 4.26 -11.25 -0.50
C PHE A 131 5.24 -11.05 -1.65
N VAL A 132 6.48 -11.53 -1.48
CA VAL A 132 7.61 -11.27 -2.37
C VAL A 132 8.52 -12.49 -2.35
N ASP A 133 8.90 -12.99 -3.53
CA ASP A 133 9.84 -14.10 -3.66
C ASP A 133 11.28 -13.59 -3.46
N VAL A 134 11.79 -13.73 -2.23
CA VAL A 134 13.12 -13.27 -1.84
C VAL A 134 14.08 -14.45 -1.74
N LYS A 135 15.27 -14.32 -2.32
CA LYS A 135 16.31 -15.35 -2.22
C LYS A 135 16.73 -15.57 -0.77
N LYS A 136 17.01 -16.82 -0.41
CA LYS A 136 17.39 -17.23 0.96
C LYS A 136 18.61 -16.49 1.51
N ASP A 137 19.57 -16.12 0.67
CA ASP A 137 20.75 -15.36 1.10
C ASP A 137 20.41 -13.93 1.56
N ILE A 138 19.39 -13.29 0.96
CA ILE A 138 18.86 -12.01 1.42
C ILE A 138 18.10 -12.19 2.72
N ILE A 139 17.23 -13.20 2.81
CA ILE A 139 16.51 -13.52 4.05
C ILE A 139 17.49 -13.66 5.22
N ASN A 140 18.57 -14.44 5.05
CA ASN A 140 19.60 -14.59 6.08
C ASN A 140 20.27 -13.26 6.47
N LYS A 141 20.45 -12.34 5.51
CA LYS A 141 20.99 -10.99 5.79
C LYS A 141 20.00 -10.16 6.59
N LEU A 142 18.72 -10.13 6.18
CA LEU A 142 17.65 -9.41 6.87
C LEU A 142 17.48 -9.91 8.30
N GLU A 143 17.43 -11.23 8.49
CA GLU A 143 17.41 -11.84 9.82
C GLU A 143 18.64 -11.48 10.64
N GLY A 144 19.84 -11.53 10.05
CA GLY A 144 21.08 -11.19 10.74
C GLY A 144 21.11 -9.74 11.21
N VAL A 145 20.58 -8.82 10.41
CA VAL A 145 20.40 -7.41 10.76
C VAL A 145 19.35 -7.28 11.87
N HIS A 146 18.14 -7.79 11.63
CA HIS A 146 17.04 -7.77 12.58
C HIS A 146 17.46 -8.34 13.95
N ARG A 147 18.19 -9.48 13.99
CA ARG A 147 18.77 -10.07 15.22
C ARG A 147 19.66 -9.11 15.99
N LYS A 148 20.58 -8.40 15.33
CA LYS A 148 21.48 -7.44 15.97
C LYS A 148 20.73 -6.28 16.63
N PHE A 149 19.61 -5.87 16.04
CA PHE A 149 18.83 -4.72 16.50
C PHE A 149 17.76 -5.06 17.56
N ARG A 150 17.42 -6.33 17.76
CA ARG A 150 16.45 -6.78 18.78
C ARG A 150 16.82 -6.35 20.21
N ASP A 151 18.11 -6.21 20.51
CA ASP A 151 18.56 -5.74 21.83
C ASP A 151 18.53 -4.19 21.97
N GLY A 152 18.17 -3.46 20.91
CA GLY A 152 18.10 -2.00 20.85
C GLY A 152 16.69 -1.41 20.93
N LYS A 153 16.59 -0.12 21.24
CA LYS A 153 15.35 0.66 21.15
C LYS A 153 15.30 1.41 19.81
N THR A 154 14.88 0.75 18.75
CA THR A 154 14.61 1.39 17.45
C THR A 154 13.25 0.95 16.96
N PHE A 155 12.22 1.68 17.40
CA PHE A 155 10.85 1.55 16.91
C PHE A 155 10.40 2.91 16.42
N PRO A 156 9.44 2.98 15.49
CA PRO A 156 8.81 4.25 15.16
C PRO A 156 8.27 4.89 16.44
N LYS A 157 8.44 6.20 16.58
CA LYS A 157 7.98 6.88 17.80
C LYS A 157 6.46 6.91 17.81
N LEU A 158 5.88 6.10 18.70
CA LEU A 158 4.45 6.10 18.95
C LEU A 158 4.08 7.36 19.73
N GLU A 159 3.49 8.32 19.03
CA GLU A 159 3.02 9.55 19.62
C GLU A 159 1.59 9.37 20.12
N LYS A 160 1.32 9.89 21.32
CA LYS A 160 -0.04 9.96 21.85
C LYS A 160 -0.66 11.27 21.34
N GLY A 161 -1.61 11.16 20.41
CA GLY A 161 -2.58 12.21 20.13
C GLY A 161 -3.58 12.36 21.29
N GLY A 162 -4.61 13.18 21.10
CA GLY A 162 -5.68 13.38 22.09
C GLY A 162 -6.36 12.06 22.52
N ILE A 163 -7.32 12.17 23.44
CA ILE A 163 -7.89 11.15 24.37
C ILE A 163 -7.75 9.64 24.03
N LEU A 164 -7.76 9.18 22.77
CA LEU A 164 -7.54 7.77 22.39
C LEU A 164 -6.75 7.53 21.09
N LYS A 165 -6.15 8.54 20.46
CA LYS A 165 -5.49 8.37 19.16
C LYS A 165 -3.99 8.20 19.33
N LYS A 166 -3.45 7.09 18.82
CA LYS A 166 -2.02 6.88 18.68
C LYS A 166 -1.65 7.11 17.21
N HIS A 167 -0.51 7.74 16.95
CA HIS A 167 -0.04 7.90 15.58
C HIS A 167 1.47 7.64 15.47
N VAL A 168 1.89 7.26 14.28
CA VAL A 168 3.30 7.21 13.86
C VAL A 168 3.47 7.97 12.57
N LYS A 169 4.68 8.48 12.35
CA LYS A 169 5.09 8.99 11.06
C LYS A 169 5.53 7.82 10.17
N ILE A 170 5.04 7.81 8.95
CA ILE A 170 5.45 6.87 7.92
C ILE A 170 5.93 7.60 6.67
N ARG A 171 6.75 6.94 5.86
CA ARG A 171 7.06 7.35 4.49
C ARG A 171 7.07 6.14 3.58
N PHE A 172 6.76 6.33 2.32
CA PHE A 172 7.01 5.32 1.29
C PHE A 172 8.31 5.64 0.56
N ILE A 173 9.10 4.60 0.31
CA ILE A 173 10.35 4.69 -0.45
C ILE A 173 10.27 3.71 -1.61
N GLY A 174 10.61 4.16 -2.81
CA GLY A 174 10.68 3.29 -3.98
C GLY A 174 10.67 4.07 -5.27
N ARG A 175 10.62 3.36 -6.40
CA ARG A 175 10.57 4.00 -7.72
C ARG A 175 9.15 4.39 -8.14
N ALA A 176 8.13 3.86 -7.44
CA ALA A 176 6.72 4.04 -7.76
C ALA A 176 5.98 5.13 -6.97
N ILE A 177 6.69 5.90 -6.13
CA ILE A 177 6.05 6.84 -5.19
C ILE A 177 5.15 7.85 -5.90
N GLY A 178 5.60 8.46 -6.99
CA GLY A 178 4.80 9.48 -7.70
C GLY A 178 3.45 9.01 -8.24
N ARG A 179 3.18 7.69 -8.31
CA ARG A 179 1.85 7.14 -8.65
C ARG A 179 1.04 6.74 -7.42
N LEU A 180 1.71 6.26 -6.37
CA LEU A 180 1.07 5.87 -5.10
C LEU A 180 0.71 7.08 -4.23
N TRP A 181 1.45 8.17 -4.38
CA TRP A 181 1.26 9.42 -3.67
C TRP A 181 1.57 10.59 -4.62
N PRO A 182 0.68 11.59 -4.74
CA PRO A 182 0.97 12.76 -5.56
C PRO A 182 2.21 13.47 -5.03
N ARG A 183 3.00 14.02 -5.94
CA ARG A 183 4.07 14.94 -5.58
C ARG A 183 3.42 16.24 -5.05
N GLN A 184 4.03 16.81 -4.00
CA GLN A 184 3.46 17.93 -3.22
C GLN A 184 3.21 19.22 -4.01
N ASP A 185 3.75 19.31 -5.22
CA ASP A 185 3.57 20.40 -6.18
C ASP A 185 2.18 20.38 -6.87
N ALA A 186 1.37 19.34 -6.65
CA ALA A 186 -0.04 19.28 -7.03
C ALA A 186 -0.91 20.02 -6.00
N GLY A 187 -1.29 21.25 -6.34
CA GLY A 187 -1.69 22.32 -5.40
C GLY A 187 -3.04 22.18 -4.69
N THR A 188 -3.75 21.05 -4.74
CA THR A 188 -4.96 20.84 -3.92
C THR A 188 -5.15 19.40 -3.50
N GLY A 189 -5.88 19.16 -2.39
CA GLY A 189 -6.28 17.81 -1.97
C GLY A 189 -7.18 17.06 -2.96
N ARG A 190 -7.56 17.68 -4.10
CA ARG A 190 -8.38 17.08 -5.15
C ARG A 190 -7.54 16.38 -6.24
N ASP A 191 -6.36 16.90 -6.57
CA ASP A 191 -5.38 16.26 -7.48
C ASP A 191 -5.01 14.85 -6.95
N PHE A 192 -4.99 14.72 -5.63
CA PHE A 192 -4.78 13.46 -4.92
C PHE A 192 -5.87 12.41 -5.20
N LEU A 193 -7.12 12.83 -5.30
CA LEU A 193 -8.28 11.95 -5.45
C LEU A 193 -8.36 11.33 -6.84
N VAL A 194 -7.98 12.11 -7.85
CA VAL A 194 -7.87 11.62 -9.23
C VAL A 194 -6.82 10.53 -9.31
N ASN A 195 -5.64 10.76 -8.73
CA ASN A 195 -4.57 9.76 -8.71
C ASN A 195 -5.02 8.47 -8.01
N LEU A 196 -5.67 8.57 -6.86
CA LEU A 196 -6.08 7.39 -6.10
C LEU A 196 -7.22 6.58 -6.71
N ASN A 197 -8.07 7.20 -7.51
CA ASN A 197 -9.10 6.47 -8.24
C ASN A 197 -8.51 5.54 -9.32
N GLU A 198 -7.36 5.92 -9.87
CA GLU A 198 -6.68 5.17 -10.93
C GLU A 198 -5.70 4.12 -10.38
N VAL A 199 -5.24 4.27 -9.14
CA VAL A 199 -4.31 3.32 -8.52
C VAL A 199 -5.04 2.02 -8.15
N ARG A 200 -4.74 0.98 -8.92
CA ARG A 200 -5.16 -0.41 -8.65
C ARG A 200 -3.94 -1.32 -8.54
N GLY A 201 -4.05 -2.36 -7.72
CA GLY A 201 -2.99 -3.34 -7.51
C GLY A 201 -2.45 -3.31 -6.09
N PHE A 202 -1.18 -3.64 -5.94
CA PHE A 202 -0.50 -3.67 -4.64
C PHE A 202 0.94 -3.20 -4.73
N ALA A 203 1.49 -2.80 -3.58
CA ALA A 203 2.91 -2.63 -3.34
C ALA A 203 3.30 -3.47 -2.12
N SER A 204 4.43 -4.17 -2.19
CA SER A 204 4.95 -4.95 -1.07
C SER A 204 6.44 -4.78 -0.90
N GLY A 205 6.91 -5.03 0.32
CA GLY A 205 8.31 -4.85 0.67
C GLY A 205 8.54 -4.90 2.17
N ILE A 206 9.52 -4.13 2.64
CA ILE A 206 9.99 -4.17 4.02
C ILE A 206 9.70 -2.85 4.70
N VAL A 207 9.19 -2.90 5.92
CA VAL A 207 9.14 -1.74 6.81
C VAL A 207 10.44 -1.66 7.59
N VAL A 208 11.09 -0.50 7.56
CA VAL A 208 12.29 -0.19 8.34
C VAL A 208 12.09 1.05 9.20
N VAL A 209 12.91 1.22 10.23
CA VAL A 209 12.97 2.46 11.04
C VAL A 209 14.21 3.25 10.65
N GLU A 210 14.02 4.55 10.40
CA GLU A 210 15.06 5.58 10.30
C GLU A 210 14.55 6.83 11.03
N ASP A 211 15.33 7.39 11.96
CA ASP A 211 15.00 8.61 12.72
C ASP A 211 13.54 8.68 13.25
N ASP A 212 13.12 7.65 13.99
CA ASP A 212 11.76 7.52 14.56
C ASP A 212 10.61 7.42 13.53
N VAL A 213 10.91 7.33 12.23
CA VAL A 213 9.93 7.19 11.14
C VAL A 213 9.90 5.75 10.62
N ALA A 214 8.70 5.22 10.37
CA ALA A 214 8.52 3.93 9.72
C ALA A 214 8.55 4.10 8.20
N GLU A 215 9.58 3.58 7.54
CA GLU A 215 9.72 3.66 6.10
C GLU A 215 9.26 2.36 5.43
N PHE A 216 8.24 2.48 4.60
CA PHE A 216 7.69 1.42 3.77
C PHE A 216 8.49 1.36 2.48
N VAL A 217 9.54 0.54 2.48
CA VAL A 217 10.43 0.36 1.33
C VAL A 217 9.81 -0.64 0.36
N ILE A 218 9.33 -0.12 -0.78
CA ILE A 218 8.65 -0.88 -1.81
C ILE A 218 9.70 -1.65 -2.63
N LEU A 219 9.57 -2.97 -2.63
CA LEU A 219 10.44 -3.88 -3.36
C LEU A 219 9.77 -4.45 -4.59
N THR A 220 8.45 -4.56 -4.60
CA THR A 220 7.68 -4.97 -5.77
C THR A 220 6.32 -4.28 -5.74
N ASP A 221 5.78 -3.98 -6.91
CA ASP A 221 4.47 -3.38 -7.05
C ASP A 221 3.86 -3.76 -8.39
N THR A 222 2.52 -3.81 -8.42
CA THR A 222 1.75 -4.03 -9.66
C THR A 222 1.21 -2.73 -10.26
N VAL A 223 1.54 -1.59 -9.66
CA VAL A 223 1.05 -0.26 -10.05
C VAL A 223 1.89 0.31 -11.21
N ILE A 224 3.16 -0.08 -11.30
CA ILE A 224 4.11 0.31 -12.35
C ILE A 224 4.68 -0.91 -13.05
N SER A 225 5.13 -1.91 -12.30
CA SER A 225 5.69 -3.14 -12.86
C SER A 225 4.56 -4.15 -13.09
N LYS A 226 4.40 -4.69 -14.29
CA LYS A 226 3.43 -5.77 -14.53
C LYS A 226 3.91 -7.14 -14.00
N GLY A 227 4.79 -7.17 -13.00
CA GLY A 227 5.45 -8.39 -12.52
C GLY A 227 5.81 -8.33 -11.04
N ASN A 228 5.94 -9.52 -10.45
CA ASN A 228 6.28 -9.73 -9.03
C ASN A 228 7.80 -9.68 -8.76
N ASP A 229 8.58 -9.13 -9.69
CA ASP A 229 10.04 -9.10 -9.56
C ASP A 229 10.46 -8.08 -8.50
N ILE A 230 11.50 -8.45 -7.75
CA ILE A 230 12.15 -7.55 -6.80
C ILE A 230 12.88 -6.45 -7.56
N ASP A 231 12.64 -5.20 -7.15
CA ASP A 231 13.45 -4.06 -7.49
C ASP A 231 14.82 -4.17 -6.82
N TRP A 232 15.76 -4.74 -7.57
CA TRP A 232 17.13 -4.95 -7.10
C TRP A 232 17.90 -3.66 -6.87
N ILE A 233 17.48 -2.52 -7.45
CA ILE A 233 18.12 -1.23 -7.18
C ILE A 233 17.76 -0.81 -5.75
N VAL A 234 16.47 -0.87 -5.40
CA VAL A 234 15.98 -0.54 -4.05
C VAL A 234 16.55 -1.52 -3.03
N MET A 235 16.52 -2.84 -3.32
CA MET A 235 17.06 -3.86 -2.42
C MET A 235 18.55 -3.68 -2.15
N ARG A 236 19.37 -3.35 -3.15
CA ARG A 236 20.81 -3.12 -2.96
C ARG A 236 21.09 -1.92 -2.07
N GLN A 237 20.36 -0.82 -2.27
CA GLN A 237 20.48 0.36 -1.41
C GLN A 237 20.09 0.01 0.03
N LEU A 238 18.97 -0.69 0.22
CA LEU A 238 18.51 -1.12 1.54
C LEU A 238 19.53 -2.01 2.26
N LEU A 239 20.15 -2.96 1.55
CA LEU A 239 21.20 -3.80 2.11
C LEU A 239 22.46 -3.01 2.50
N LYS A 240 22.79 -1.94 1.77
CA LYS A 240 23.88 -1.03 2.12
C LYS A 240 23.55 -0.23 3.38
N ASP A 241 22.34 0.30 3.47
CA ASP A 241 21.85 1.03 4.66
C ASP A 241 21.91 0.15 5.92
N PHE A 242 21.60 -1.15 5.80
CA PHE A 242 21.75 -2.10 6.89
C PHE A 242 23.20 -2.39 7.29
N GLN A 243 24.13 -2.38 6.34
CA GLN A 243 25.56 -2.54 6.64
C GLN A 243 26.12 -1.31 7.35
N GLU A 244 25.64 -0.12 6.97
CA GLU A 244 25.99 1.16 7.58
C GLU A 244 25.28 1.40 8.92
N GLY A 245 24.24 0.62 9.22
CA GLY A 245 23.50 0.67 10.48
C GLY A 245 22.53 1.87 10.57
N THR A 246 22.17 2.46 9.43
CA THR A 246 21.28 3.62 9.35
C THR A 246 19.80 3.23 9.42
N LYS A 247 19.46 1.99 9.01
CA LYS A 247 18.08 1.48 8.98
C LYS A 247 17.95 0.16 9.75
N THR A 248 16.81 -0.01 10.42
CA THR A 248 16.48 -1.25 11.16
C THR A 248 15.23 -1.91 10.58
N PRO A 249 15.27 -3.17 10.11
CA PRO A 249 14.10 -3.86 9.58
C PRO A 249 13.15 -4.34 10.68
N ILE A 250 11.85 -4.10 10.47
CA ILE A 250 10.75 -4.42 11.41
C ILE A 250 9.96 -5.63 10.93
N CYS A 251 9.33 -5.52 9.77
CA CYS A 251 8.37 -6.49 9.25
C CYS A 251 8.23 -6.39 7.72
N TRP A 252 7.58 -7.39 7.14
CA TRP A 252 7.09 -7.32 5.77
C TRP A 252 5.77 -6.55 5.71
N PHE A 253 5.51 -5.89 4.58
CA PHE A 253 4.20 -5.32 4.29
C PHE A 253 3.70 -5.70 2.91
N LYS A 254 2.38 -5.74 2.77
CA LYS A 254 1.67 -5.67 1.50
C LYS A 254 0.54 -4.66 1.64
N TRP A 255 0.54 -3.68 0.75
CA TRP A 255 -0.46 -2.64 0.66
C TRP A 255 -1.25 -2.85 -0.63
N GLN A 256 -2.51 -3.24 -0.55
CA GLN A 256 -3.40 -3.32 -1.71
C GLN A 256 -4.23 -2.05 -1.79
N PHE A 257 -4.41 -1.52 -3.00
CA PHE A 257 -5.01 -0.21 -3.20
C PHE A 257 -6.44 -0.28 -3.74
N GLY A 258 -7.23 0.72 -3.38
CA GLY A 258 -8.57 0.96 -3.90
C GLY A 258 -9.63 0.01 -3.36
N LEU A 259 -10.81 0.06 -3.98
CA LEU A 259 -11.96 -0.76 -3.60
C LEU A 259 -11.70 -2.26 -3.85
N ASP A 260 -10.95 -2.59 -4.89
CA ASP A 260 -10.60 -3.97 -5.25
C ASP A 260 -9.83 -4.68 -4.13
N ALA A 261 -9.12 -3.93 -3.28
CA ALA A 261 -8.46 -4.45 -2.08
C ALA A 261 -9.42 -5.03 -1.03
N LEU A 262 -10.69 -4.60 -1.01
CA LEU A 262 -11.71 -5.23 -0.15
C LEU A 262 -12.12 -6.59 -0.69
N PHE A 263 -12.18 -6.72 -2.02
CA PHE A 263 -12.58 -7.96 -2.68
C PHE A 263 -11.53 -9.06 -2.56
N SER A 264 -10.27 -8.70 -2.29
CA SER A 264 -9.20 -9.66 -1.99
C SER A 264 -9.14 -10.11 -0.54
N ILE A 265 -9.97 -9.56 0.36
CA ILE A 265 -10.08 -10.06 1.73
C ILE A 265 -10.67 -11.47 1.68
N TRP A 266 -10.01 -12.43 2.34
CA TRP A 266 -10.51 -13.80 2.40
C TRP A 266 -11.91 -13.83 3.03
N GLY A 267 -12.81 -14.65 2.48
CA GLY A 267 -14.20 -14.70 2.92
C GLY A 267 -15.10 -13.58 2.37
N PHE A 268 -14.57 -12.55 1.70
CA PHE A 268 -15.39 -11.47 1.12
C PHE A 268 -16.38 -11.98 0.05
N GLU A 269 -15.98 -13.01 -0.72
CA GLU A 269 -16.82 -13.67 -1.72
C GLU A 269 -18.16 -14.17 -1.14
N ASN A 270 -18.19 -14.51 0.16
CA ASN A 270 -19.39 -14.99 0.84
C ASN A 270 -20.39 -13.87 1.18
N ILE A 271 -19.93 -12.61 1.17
CA ILE A 271 -20.72 -11.45 1.61
C ILE A 271 -20.92 -10.41 0.51
N LYS A 272 -20.20 -10.52 -0.62
CA LYS A 272 -20.24 -9.52 -1.70
C LYS A 272 -21.63 -9.29 -2.30
N GLU A 273 -22.50 -10.30 -2.22
CA GLU A 273 -23.85 -10.23 -2.78
C GLU A 273 -24.87 -9.53 -1.86
N ASP A 274 -24.47 -9.22 -0.61
CA ASP A 274 -25.29 -8.53 0.38
C ASP A 274 -25.74 -7.14 -0.13
N MET A 275 -27.03 -6.84 0.08
CA MET A 275 -27.65 -5.62 -0.44
C MET A 275 -27.09 -4.36 0.21
N GLU A 276 -26.80 -4.39 1.51
CA GLU A 276 -26.29 -3.23 2.24
C GLU A 276 -24.86 -2.93 1.80
N ILE A 277 -24.02 -3.97 1.66
CA ILE A 277 -22.65 -3.81 1.13
C ILE A 277 -22.68 -3.22 -0.28
N LYS A 278 -23.51 -3.76 -1.19
CA LYS A 278 -23.65 -3.23 -2.56
C LYS A 278 -24.09 -1.77 -2.57
N GLN A 279 -25.04 -1.40 -1.72
CA GLN A 279 -25.53 -0.02 -1.64
C GLN A 279 -24.45 0.93 -1.11
N LEU A 280 -23.66 0.52 -0.12
CA LEU A 280 -22.54 1.30 0.41
C LEU A 280 -21.44 1.48 -0.62
N VAL A 281 -21.06 0.42 -1.33
CA VAL A 281 -20.09 0.48 -2.43
C VAL A 281 -20.57 1.40 -3.55
N LYS A 282 -21.85 1.30 -3.93
CA LYS A 282 -22.45 2.16 -4.93
C LYS A 282 -22.41 3.63 -4.50
N SER A 283 -22.83 3.92 -3.28
CA SER A 283 -22.83 5.29 -2.72
C SER A 283 -21.42 5.87 -2.64
N TYR A 284 -20.44 5.04 -2.27
CA TYR A 284 -19.02 5.42 -2.29
C TYR A 284 -18.58 5.80 -3.72
N ASN A 285 -18.82 4.93 -4.70
CA ASN A 285 -18.42 5.17 -6.09
C ASN A 285 -19.11 6.40 -6.70
N GLU A 286 -20.40 6.61 -6.43
CA GLU A 286 -21.15 7.80 -6.85
C GLU A 286 -20.48 9.06 -6.31
N ARG A 287 -20.19 9.11 -5.00
CA ARG A 287 -19.51 10.24 -4.36
C ARG A 287 -18.11 10.49 -4.91
N ILE A 288 -17.31 9.44 -5.12
CA ILE A 288 -15.96 9.58 -5.70
C ILE A 288 -16.05 10.14 -7.12
N SER A 289 -16.97 9.62 -7.92
CA SER A 289 -17.18 10.07 -9.30
C SER A 289 -17.60 11.54 -9.34
N GLU A 290 -18.54 11.96 -8.48
CA GLU A 290 -18.94 13.37 -8.34
C GLU A 290 -17.74 14.26 -7.99
N THR A 291 -16.91 13.83 -7.02
CA THR A 291 -15.73 14.59 -6.58
C THR A 291 -14.68 14.74 -7.70
N ILE A 292 -14.46 13.68 -8.50
CA ILE A 292 -13.55 13.70 -9.65
C ILE A 292 -14.09 14.60 -10.76
N MET A 293 -15.40 14.52 -11.05
CA MET A 293 -16.02 15.37 -12.06
C MET A 293 -15.98 16.85 -11.66
N GLU A 294 -16.21 17.17 -10.40
CA GLU A 294 -16.02 18.53 -9.87
C GLU A 294 -14.57 19.01 -10.06
N TYR A 295 -13.58 18.16 -9.77
CA TYR A 295 -12.17 18.49 -9.99
C TYR A 295 -11.87 18.83 -11.46
N TYR A 296 -12.31 17.99 -12.40
CA TYR A 296 -12.04 18.23 -13.82
C TYR A 296 -12.77 19.45 -14.39
N LYS A 297 -13.96 19.77 -13.86
CA LYS A 297 -14.68 21.02 -14.17
C LYS A 297 -13.91 22.23 -13.67
N ASP A 298 -13.43 22.21 -12.43
CA ASP A 298 -12.67 23.31 -11.83
C ASP A 298 -11.31 23.50 -12.52
N ALA A 299 -10.67 22.40 -12.94
CA ALA A 299 -9.44 22.42 -13.72
C ALA A 299 -9.65 22.85 -15.18
N LYS A 300 -10.90 23.09 -15.62
CA LYS A 300 -11.29 23.44 -17.00
C LYS A 300 -10.81 22.44 -18.05
N VAL A 301 -10.62 21.18 -17.65
CA VAL A 301 -10.19 20.08 -18.53
C VAL A 301 -11.41 19.45 -19.21
N VAL A 302 -12.55 19.40 -18.51
CA VAL A 302 -13.83 19.00 -19.05
C VAL A 302 -14.66 20.27 -19.27
N GLY A 303 -15.30 20.39 -20.43
CA GLY A 303 -16.11 21.54 -20.81
C GLY A 303 -17.07 21.94 -19.69
N THR A 304 -17.03 23.21 -19.29
CA THR A 304 -17.89 23.80 -18.26
C THR A 304 -19.34 24.00 -18.72
N GLU A 305 -19.67 23.57 -19.94
CA GLU A 305 -21.02 23.64 -20.47
C GLU A 305 -21.81 22.41 -20.03
N GLU A 306 -23.12 22.59 -19.86
CA GLU A 306 -24.05 21.50 -19.58
C GLU A 306 -23.74 20.32 -20.51
N GLN A 307 -23.77 19.09 -19.98
CA GLN A 307 -23.70 17.90 -20.83
C GLN A 307 -24.85 18.01 -21.84
N VAL A 308 -24.53 18.48 -23.04
CA VAL A 308 -25.50 18.57 -24.11
C VAL A 308 -25.84 17.13 -24.45
N ASP A 309 -27.07 16.72 -24.19
CA ASP A 309 -27.54 15.40 -24.58
C ASP A 309 -27.26 15.29 -26.08
N PHE A 310 -26.41 14.34 -26.47
CA PHE A 310 -25.99 14.15 -27.85
C PHE A 310 -27.20 14.06 -28.79
N ASN A 311 -28.31 13.50 -28.31
CA ASN A 311 -29.54 13.35 -29.08
C ASN A 311 -30.22 14.70 -29.40
N THR A 312 -29.94 15.73 -28.60
CA THR A 312 -30.51 17.08 -28.72
C THR A 312 -29.68 18.01 -29.61
N LEU A 313 -28.49 17.59 -30.05
CA LEU A 313 -27.65 18.38 -30.96
C LEU A 313 -28.23 18.43 -32.38
N PRO A 314 -28.03 19.54 -33.13
CA PRO A 314 -28.24 19.57 -34.57
C PRO A 314 -27.39 18.50 -35.28
N GLU A 315 -27.90 17.91 -36.37
CA GLU A 315 -27.20 16.80 -37.06
C GLU A 315 -25.78 17.13 -37.51
N LYS A 316 -25.52 18.39 -37.92
CA LYS A 316 -24.17 18.83 -38.28
C LYS A 316 -23.17 18.78 -37.11
N ASP A 317 -23.63 19.04 -35.91
CA ASP A 317 -22.78 19.05 -34.72
C ASP A 317 -22.60 17.62 -34.18
N LYS A 318 -23.61 16.74 -34.34
CA LYS A 318 -23.46 15.30 -34.09
C LYS A 318 -22.41 14.66 -34.99
N GLU A 319 -22.43 14.99 -36.29
CA GLU A 319 -21.44 14.50 -37.26
C GLU A 319 -20.02 14.93 -36.88
N LEU A 320 -19.86 16.17 -36.40
CA LEU A 320 -18.57 16.70 -35.96
C LEU A 320 -18.05 15.98 -34.69
N VAL A 321 -18.90 15.82 -33.68
CA VAL A 321 -18.56 15.12 -32.43
C VAL A 321 -18.22 13.65 -32.70
N MET A 322 -18.97 12.97 -33.57
CA MET A 322 -18.67 11.59 -33.96
C MET A 322 -17.34 11.47 -34.70
N LYS A 323 -17.04 12.43 -35.59
CA LYS A 323 -15.76 12.47 -36.31
C LYS A 323 -14.58 12.66 -35.34
N ASP A 324 -14.69 13.57 -34.39
CA ASP A 324 -13.65 13.81 -33.38
C ASP A 324 -13.46 12.61 -32.44
N LEU A 325 -14.55 11.93 -32.06
CA LEU A 325 -14.50 10.68 -31.29
C LEU A 325 -13.82 9.55 -32.07
N MET A 326 -14.14 9.40 -33.36
CA MET A 326 -13.51 8.41 -34.23
C MET A 326 -12.02 8.70 -34.40
N GLU A 327 -11.62 9.96 -34.65
CA GLU A 327 -10.20 10.34 -34.75
C GLU A 327 -9.44 10.10 -33.45
N THR A 328 -10.08 10.30 -32.30
CA THR A 328 -9.50 10.01 -30.98
C THR A 328 -9.35 8.50 -30.78
N MET A 329 -10.35 7.70 -31.18
CA MET A 329 -10.27 6.24 -31.13
C MET A 329 -9.19 5.67 -32.06
N ASP A 330 -9.04 6.23 -33.25
CA ASP A 330 -8.00 5.84 -34.20
C ASP A 330 -6.61 6.17 -33.65
N THR A 331 -6.46 7.33 -33.00
CA THR A 331 -5.21 7.73 -32.32
C THR A 331 -4.88 6.79 -31.16
N LEU A 332 -5.87 6.46 -30.32
CA LEU A 332 -5.69 5.52 -29.21
C LEU A 332 -5.34 4.11 -29.70
N THR A 333 -5.95 3.67 -30.81
CA THR A 333 -5.68 2.37 -31.43
C THR A 333 -4.26 2.33 -32.00
N ALA A 334 -3.83 3.39 -32.69
CA ALA A 334 -2.46 3.50 -33.18
C ALA A 334 -1.42 3.50 -32.05
N MET A 335 -1.71 4.17 -30.92
CA MET A 335 -0.82 4.13 -29.74
C MET A 335 -0.75 2.75 -29.08
N LEU A 336 -1.82 1.95 -29.16
CA LEU A 336 -1.83 0.57 -28.69
C LEU A 336 -1.03 -0.36 -29.63
N ASP A 337 -1.18 -0.17 -30.94
CA ASP A 337 -0.44 -0.95 -31.95
C ASP A 337 1.07 -0.64 -31.92
N ASP A 338 1.45 0.62 -31.69
CA ASP A 338 2.85 1.02 -31.51
C ASP A 338 3.47 0.36 -30.26
N GLN A 339 2.72 0.22 -29.17
CA GLN A 339 3.16 -0.47 -27.95
C GLN A 339 3.33 -2.00 -28.09
N ASP A 340 2.69 -2.60 -29.09
CA ASP A 340 2.83 -4.04 -29.39
C ASP A 340 3.88 -4.31 -30.48
N SER A 341 4.16 -3.31 -31.34
CA SER A 341 5.28 -3.36 -32.29
C SER A 341 6.66 -3.24 -31.61
N GLU A 342 6.77 -2.45 -30.52
CA GLU A 342 8.01 -2.37 -29.73
C GLU A 342 8.31 -3.66 -28.93
N LYS A 343 7.32 -4.53 -28.70
CA LYS A 343 7.51 -5.85 -28.06
C LYS A 343 7.91 -6.95 -29.04
N SER A 344 7.72 -6.75 -30.34
CA SER A 344 8.02 -7.75 -31.38
C SER A 344 9.32 -7.46 -32.15
N GLY A 345 9.98 -6.32 -31.88
CA GLY A 345 11.27 -5.95 -32.48
C GLY A 345 12.51 -6.27 -31.64
N GLY A 346 12.37 -7.01 -30.53
CA GLY A 346 13.46 -7.42 -29.64
C GLY A 346 13.76 -8.91 -29.71
N GLU A 347 14.10 -9.42 -30.90
CA GLU A 347 14.88 -10.67 -31.04
C GLU A 347 16.38 -10.37 -31.12
#